data_AF-A0A2E8VRF6-F1
#
_entry.id   AF-A0A2E8VRF6-F1
#
_cell.length_a   1.000
_cell.length_b   1.000
_cell.length_c   1.000
_cell.angle_alpha   90.00
_cell.angle_beta   90.00
_cell.angle_gamma   90.00
#
_symmetry.space_group_name_H-M   'P 1'
#
loop_
_entity.id
_entity.type
_entity.pdbx_description
1 polymer ?
#
loop_
_entity_poly.entity_id
_entity_poly.type
_entity_poly.pdbx_seq_one_letter_code
_entity_poly.pdbx_strand_id
1 'polypeptide(L)'
;MYTGTVSVCFRVEDLQAAVRFYEALGFSEVEGGMAGHSAVMHRGSARLFLMNFGFDSLNFRGADAFEVRAHLERAGEHAPGTAERQDDGGTQWLTEDPEGHVLFFNTHAREMTAEHCAGEVARILAAAVQDLADVGADEECIAAVRGVAET
;
A
#
# COMPACT_ATOMS: atom_id res chain seq x y z
N MET A 1 16.79 -1.56 0.19
CA MET A 1 15.84 -0.87 -0.69
C MET A 1 14.45 -1.14 -0.11
N TYR A 2 13.71 -0.08 0.19
CA TYR A 2 12.33 -0.15 0.66
C TYR A 2 11.40 -0.01 -0.54
N THR A 3 10.52 -0.98 -0.77
CA THR A 3 9.59 -1.00 -1.89
C THR A 3 8.26 -0.31 -1.58
N GLY A 4 8.12 0.38 -0.45
CA GLY A 4 6.82 0.95 -0.07
C GLY A 4 5.83 -0.06 0.53
N THR A 5 4.70 0.46 0.99
CA THR A 5 3.54 -0.32 1.43
C THR A 5 2.81 -0.85 0.20
N VAL A 6 2.65 -2.17 0.11
CA VAL A 6 1.92 -2.81 -0.98
C VAL A 6 0.41 -2.75 -0.75
N SER A 7 -0.35 -2.50 -1.81
CA SER A 7 -1.80 -2.62 -1.87
C SER A 7 -2.19 -3.39 -3.12
N VAL A 8 -3.24 -4.20 -3.02
CA VAL A 8 -3.88 -4.79 -4.21
C VAL A 8 -4.90 -3.78 -4.73
N CYS A 9 -4.73 -3.34 -5.97
CA CYS A 9 -5.65 -2.43 -6.63
C CYS A 9 -6.64 -3.24 -7.48
N PHE A 10 -7.93 -3.06 -7.23
CA PHE A 10 -8.99 -3.67 -8.04
C PHE A 10 -9.79 -2.60 -8.77
N ARG A 11 -9.91 -2.75 -10.09
CA ARG A 11 -10.88 -2.03 -10.89
C ARG A 11 -12.26 -2.66 -10.68
N VAL A 12 -13.18 -1.89 -10.12
CA VAL A 12 -14.55 -2.32 -9.82
C VAL A 12 -15.56 -1.48 -10.59
N GLU A 13 -16.67 -2.08 -11.02
CA GLU A 13 -17.72 -1.36 -11.75
C GLU A 13 -18.62 -0.56 -10.78
N ASP A 14 -19.02 -1.18 -9.67
CA ASP A 14 -19.78 -0.55 -8.59
C ASP A 14 -18.90 -0.45 -7.35
N LEU A 15 -18.29 0.72 -7.15
CA LEU A 15 -17.42 1.01 -6.02
C LEU A 15 -18.15 0.83 -4.68
N GLN A 16 -19.41 1.27 -4.60
CA GLN A 16 -20.17 1.21 -3.35
C GLN A 16 -20.55 -0.23 -3.00
N ALA A 17 -20.88 -1.07 -3.99
CA ALA A 17 -21.08 -2.49 -3.76
C ALA A 17 -19.80 -3.20 -3.32
N ALA A 18 -18.66 -2.87 -3.93
CA ALA A 18 -17.36 -3.44 -3.54
C ALA A 18 -16.97 -3.05 -2.10
N VAL A 19 -17.11 -1.77 -1.72
CA VAL A 19 -16.87 -1.30 -0.34
C VAL A 19 -17.70 -2.11 0.65
N ARG A 20 -19.03 -2.18 0.46
CA ARG A 20 -19.92 -2.96 1.34
C ARG A 20 -19.51 -4.43 1.46
N PHE A 21 -19.06 -5.03 0.36
CA PHE A 21 -18.59 -6.41 0.36
C PHE A 21 -17.34 -6.59 1.23
N TYR A 22 -16.33 -5.73 1.07
CA TYR A 22 -15.11 -5.82 1.87
C TYR A 22 -15.32 -5.41 3.33
N GLU A 23 -16.22 -4.47 3.62
CA GLU A 23 -16.67 -4.18 4.99
C GLU A 23 -17.29 -5.41 5.66
N ALA A 24 -18.12 -6.17 4.92
CA ALA A 24 -18.69 -7.42 5.43
C ALA A 24 -17.62 -8.51 5.69
N LEU A 25 -16.48 -8.44 4.99
CA LEU A 25 -15.29 -9.27 5.27
C LEU A 25 -14.43 -8.73 6.42
N GLY A 26 -14.84 -7.63 7.05
CA GLY A 26 -14.14 -7.03 8.19
C GLY A 26 -12.99 -6.11 7.81
N PHE A 27 -12.99 -5.56 6.59
CA PHE A 27 -12.15 -4.42 6.24
C PHE A 27 -12.81 -3.11 6.71
N SER A 28 -11.99 -2.10 6.95
CA SER A 28 -12.43 -0.74 7.21
C SER A 28 -11.92 0.19 6.12
N GLU A 29 -12.73 1.17 5.72
CA GLU A 29 -12.28 2.26 4.85
C GLU A 29 -11.38 3.23 5.64
N VAL A 30 -10.31 3.69 4.99
CA VAL A 30 -9.45 4.77 5.51
C VAL A 30 -9.44 5.94 4.56
N GLU A 31 -9.14 7.12 5.12
CA GLU A 31 -8.97 8.34 4.33
C GLU A 31 -7.88 8.17 3.26
N GLY A 32 -8.08 8.80 2.11
CA GLY A 32 -7.12 8.79 0.99
C GLY A 32 -7.68 8.33 -0.35
N GLY A 33 -8.92 7.82 -0.37
CA GLY A 33 -9.68 7.61 -1.61
C GLY A 33 -10.08 8.93 -2.28
N MET A 34 -10.31 8.86 -3.60
CA MET A 34 -10.93 9.94 -4.36
C MET A 34 -12.44 9.80 -4.21
N ALA A 35 -13.11 10.78 -3.60
CA ALA A 35 -14.55 10.71 -3.35
C ALA A 35 -15.34 10.30 -4.62
N GLY A 36 -16.06 9.18 -4.54
CA GLY A 36 -16.85 8.63 -5.65
C GLY A 36 -16.06 7.86 -6.73
N HIS A 37 -14.73 7.81 -6.64
CA HIS A 37 -13.86 7.20 -7.64
C HIS A 37 -12.97 6.09 -7.09
N SER A 38 -12.51 6.21 -5.85
CA SER A 38 -11.76 5.15 -5.18
C SER A 38 -11.97 5.12 -3.67
N ALA A 39 -11.70 3.96 -3.08
CA ALA A 39 -11.71 3.71 -1.65
C ALA A 39 -10.46 2.91 -1.26
N VAL A 40 -9.84 3.26 -0.14
CA VAL A 40 -8.72 2.49 0.43
C VAL A 40 -9.28 1.67 1.58
N MET A 41 -9.21 0.35 1.47
CA MET A 41 -9.70 -0.57 2.50
C MET A 41 -8.51 -1.25 3.19
N HIS A 42 -8.60 -1.47 4.50
CA HIS A 42 -7.58 -2.24 5.23
C HIS A 42 -8.20 -3.23 6.21
N ARG A 43 -7.47 -4.32 6.47
CA ARG A 43 -7.69 -5.24 7.58
C ARG A 43 -6.34 -5.79 8.00
N GLY A 44 -5.91 -5.45 9.22
CA GLY A 44 -4.55 -5.75 9.64
C GLY A 44 -3.52 -5.24 8.63
N SER A 45 -2.58 -6.07 8.21
CA SER A 45 -1.59 -5.71 7.17
C SER A 45 -2.14 -5.72 5.74
N ALA A 46 -3.31 -6.34 5.50
CA ALA A 46 -3.90 -6.37 4.17
C ALA A 46 -4.45 -4.99 3.79
N ARG A 47 -4.15 -4.56 2.55
CA ARG A 47 -4.59 -3.28 2.00
C ARG A 47 -5.11 -3.43 0.58
N LEU A 48 -6.28 -2.87 0.34
CA LEU A 48 -6.93 -2.84 -0.96
C LEU A 48 -7.14 -1.39 -1.42
N PHE A 49 -6.97 -1.15 -2.71
CA PHE A 49 -7.36 0.10 -3.36
C PHE A 49 -8.43 -0.21 -4.39
N LEU A 50 -9.68 0.09 -4.07
CA LEU A 50 -10.81 -0.12 -4.97
C LEU A 50 -10.98 1.13 -5.83
N MET A 51 -11.10 0.97 -7.14
CA MET A 51 -11.22 2.10 -8.05
C MET A 51 -12.16 1.80 -9.20
N ASN A 52 -12.94 2.78 -9.64
CA ASN A 52 -13.82 2.64 -10.82
C ASN A 52 -13.17 3.10 -12.13
N PHE A 53 -11.84 3.22 -12.13
CA PHE A 53 -10.99 3.62 -13.24
C PHE A 53 -9.71 2.78 -13.25
N GLY A 54 -8.87 2.91 -14.27
CA GLY A 54 -7.59 2.21 -14.35
C GLY A 54 -7.73 0.71 -14.60
N PHE A 55 -6.86 -0.09 -13.99
CA PHE A 55 -6.73 -1.54 -14.18
C PHE A 55 -6.22 -2.21 -12.89
N ASP A 56 -6.46 -3.52 -12.77
CA ASP A 56 -5.96 -4.30 -11.64
C ASP A 56 -4.42 -4.25 -11.58
N SER A 57 -3.87 -4.01 -10.40
CA SER A 57 -2.43 -3.86 -10.22
C SER A 57 -1.99 -4.09 -8.78
N LEU A 58 -0.69 -4.26 -8.56
CA LEU A 58 -0.08 -4.08 -7.24
C LEU A 58 0.46 -2.66 -7.15
N ASN A 59 0.01 -1.89 -6.18
CA ASN A 59 0.56 -0.56 -5.92
C ASN A 59 1.50 -0.57 -4.70
N PHE A 60 2.72 -0.12 -4.94
CA PHE A 60 3.81 0.00 -3.99
C PHE A 60 3.98 1.48 -3.63
N ARG A 61 3.29 1.92 -2.57
CA ARG A 61 3.20 3.32 -2.17
C ARG A 61 4.28 3.71 -1.18
N GLY A 62 4.98 4.82 -1.39
CA GLY A 62 6.07 5.29 -0.53
C GLY A 62 7.47 4.82 -0.96
N ALA A 63 7.58 4.14 -2.10
CA ALA A 63 8.85 3.75 -2.69
C ALA A 63 9.48 4.87 -3.53
N ASP A 64 10.81 5.00 -3.51
CA ASP A 64 11.52 5.75 -4.56
C ASP A 64 11.57 4.88 -5.83
N ALA A 65 10.77 5.26 -6.82
CA ALA A 65 10.64 4.51 -8.06
C ALA A 65 11.97 4.35 -8.81
N PHE A 66 12.90 5.32 -8.70
CA PHE A 66 14.22 5.23 -9.32
C PHE A 66 15.11 4.24 -8.58
N GLU A 67 15.08 4.21 -7.25
CA GLU A 67 15.85 3.25 -6.45
C GLU A 67 15.40 1.81 -6.69
N VAL A 68 14.08 1.58 -6.73
CA VAL A 68 13.49 0.27 -7.01
C VAL A 68 13.94 -0.22 -8.39
N ARG A 69 13.80 0.61 -9.43
CA ARG A 69 14.20 0.26 -10.80
C ARG A 69 15.70 -0.06 -10.89
N ALA A 70 16.55 0.79 -10.31
CA ALA A 70 17.99 0.57 -10.30
C ALA A 70 18.39 -0.67 -9.49
N HIS A 71 17.60 -1.08 -8.50
CA HIS A 71 17.81 -2.34 -7.78
C HIS A 71 17.50 -3.55 -8.67
N LEU A 72 16.37 -3.55 -9.38
CA LEU A 72 15.99 -4.62 -10.29
C LEU A 72 17.00 -4.77 -11.44
N GLU A 73 17.44 -3.67 -12.05
CA GLU A 73 18.47 -3.71 -13.10
C GLU A 73 19.79 -4.33 -12.61
N ARG A 74 20.22 -4.01 -11.38
CA ARG A 74 21.43 -4.61 -10.77
C ARG A 74 21.26 -6.09 -10.46
N ALA A 75 20.03 -6.54 -10.22
CA ALA A 75 19.71 -7.94 -10.01
C ALA A 75 19.64 -8.73 -11.33
N GLY A 76 19.71 -8.06 -12.49
CA GLY A 76 19.56 -8.70 -13.80
C GLY A 76 18.11 -8.90 -14.22
N GLU A 77 17.16 -8.32 -13.48
CA GLU A 77 15.73 -8.37 -13.79
C GLU A 77 15.38 -7.31 -14.81
N HIS A 78 14.58 -7.70 -15.82
CA HIS A 78 14.04 -6.77 -16.80
C HIS A 78 12.63 -6.36 -16.40
N ALA A 79 12.43 -5.06 -16.18
CA ALA A 79 11.15 -4.46 -15.86
C ALA A 79 10.92 -3.27 -16.81
N PRO A 80 9.90 -3.33 -17.70
CA PRO A 80 9.67 -2.30 -18.70
C PRO A 80 9.23 -0.95 -18.09
N GLY A 81 9.19 0.08 -18.93
CA GLY A 81 8.76 1.42 -18.52
C GLY A 81 9.87 2.27 -17.90
N THR A 82 9.50 3.51 -17.59
CA THR A 82 10.44 4.55 -17.14
C THR A 82 9.98 5.10 -15.80
N ALA A 83 10.92 5.26 -14.87
CA ALA A 83 10.67 6.00 -13.64
C ALA A 83 10.67 7.50 -13.92
N GLU A 84 9.71 8.21 -13.37
CA GLU A 84 9.45 9.62 -13.62
C GLU A 84 9.33 10.39 -12.30
N ARG A 85 9.69 11.68 -12.36
CA ARG A 85 9.39 12.63 -11.29
C ARG A 85 8.05 13.28 -11.56
N GLN A 86 7.25 13.44 -10.52
CA GLN A 86 5.95 14.12 -10.58
C GLN A 86 6.11 15.61 -10.25
N ASP A 87 5.16 16.44 -10.69
CA ASP A 87 5.17 17.89 -10.48
C ASP A 87 5.15 18.30 -8.99
N ASP A 88 4.59 17.43 -8.14
CA ASP A 88 4.54 17.61 -6.69
C ASP A 88 5.90 17.33 -6.01
N GLY A 89 6.90 16.82 -6.75
CA GLY A 89 8.20 16.38 -6.25
C GLY A 89 8.26 14.88 -5.92
N GLY A 90 7.16 14.15 -6.11
CA GLY A 90 7.07 12.72 -5.97
C GLY A 90 7.78 11.93 -7.07
N THR A 91 7.70 10.60 -6.99
CA THR A 91 8.20 9.70 -8.03
C THR A 91 7.13 8.69 -8.41
N GLN A 92 7.19 8.19 -9.64
CA GLN A 92 6.32 7.12 -10.10
C GLN A 92 7.01 6.23 -11.15
N TRP A 93 6.59 4.98 -11.23
CA TRP A 93 6.97 4.06 -12.29
C TRP A 93 5.92 2.96 -12.41
N LEU A 94 5.35 2.85 -13.61
CA LEU A 94 4.49 1.75 -14.00
C LEU A 94 5.30 0.72 -14.78
N THR A 95 5.21 -0.54 -14.37
CA THR A 95 5.94 -1.65 -14.97
C THR A 95 5.12 -2.94 -14.90
N GLU A 96 5.70 -4.02 -15.39
CA GLU A 96 5.13 -5.36 -15.37
C GLU A 96 6.16 -6.35 -14.82
N ASP A 97 5.69 -7.36 -14.10
CA ASP A 97 6.52 -8.50 -13.73
C ASP A 97 6.71 -9.47 -14.93
N PRO A 98 7.51 -10.54 -14.80
CA PRO A 98 7.75 -11.48 -15.90
C PRO A 98 6.49 -12.18 -16.45
N GLU A 99 5.40 -12.21 -15.68
CA GLU A 99 4.12 -12.82 -16.05
C GLU A 99 3.09 -11.78 -16.57
N GLY A 100 3.50 -10.51 -16.67
CA GLY A 100 2.65 -9.42 -17.16
C GLY A 100 1.72 -8.83 -16.09
N HIS A 101 1.93 -9.13 -14.81
CA HIS A 101 1.18 -8.48 -13.74
C HIS A 101 1.64 -7.03 -13.58
N VAL A 102 0.67 -6.10 -13.58
CA VAL A 102 0.99 -4.67 -13.54
C VAL A 102 1.39 -4.25 -12.12
N LEU A 103 2.56 -3.61 -12.02
CA LEU A 103 3.11 -3.08 -10.79
C LEU A 103 3.24 -1.56 -10.90
N PHE A 104 2.75 -0.84 -9.90
CA PHE A 104 2.85 0.62 -9.85
C PHE A 104 3.60 1.05 -8.59
N PHE A 105 4.82 1.57 -8.76
CA PHE A 105 5.60 2.18 -7.70
C PHE A 105 5.36 3.67 -7.71
N ASN A 106 4.92 4.26 -6.59
CA ASN A 106 4.77 5.71 -6.52
C ASN A 106 4.90 6.26 -5.10
N THR A 107 5.27 7.53 -5.03
CA THR A 107 5.32 8.30 -3.79
C THR A 107 4.96 9.74 -4.10
N HIS A 108 4.08 10.33 -3.30
CA HIS A 108 3.79 11.76 -3.33
C HIS A 108 4.78 12.48 -2.40
N ALA A 109 5.24 13.70 -2.72
CA ALA A 109 6.21 14.41 -1.88
C ALA A 109 5.77 14.60 -0.41
N ARG A 110 4.46 14.74 -0.15
CA ARG A 110 3.92 14.85 1.22
C ARG A 110 4.16 13.58 2.07
N GLU A 111 4.35 12.45 1.40
CA GLU A 111 4.57 11.14 2.01
C GLU A 111 6.04 10.93 2.38
N MET A 112 6.92 11.84 1.97
CA MET A 112 8.35 11.82 2.29
C MET A 112 8.69 12.62 3.57
N THR A 113 7.68 13.10 4.28
CA THR A 113 7.85 13.88 5.51
C THR A 113 8.05 12.97 6.72
N ALA A 114 8.80 13.45 7.72
CA ALA A 114 8.99 12.70 8.96
C ALA A 114 7.67 12.38 9.68
N GLU A 115 6.70 13.30 9.62
CA GLU A 115 5.36 13.11 10.17
C GLU A 115 4.62 11.97 9.47
N HIS A 116 4.64 11.94 8.13
CA HIS A 116 4.02 10.83 7.39
C HIS A 116 4.72 9.49 7.69
N CYS A 117 6.05 9.46 7.75
CA CYS A 117 6.80 8.27 8.12
C CYS A 117 6.41 7.75 9.51
N ALA A 118 6.26 8.64 10.51
CA ALA A 118 5.80 8.27 11.84
C ALA A 118 4.36 7.71 11.82
N GLY A 119 3.47 8.33 11.04
CA GLY A 119 2.11 7.82 10.83
C GLY A 119 2.08 6.43 10.20
N GLU A 120 2.92 6.17 9.21
CA GLU A 120 3.04 4.83 8.60
C GLU A 120 3.58 3.80 9.58
N VAL A 121 4.56 4.13 10.42
CA VAL A 121 5.04 3.23 11.48
C VAL A 121 3.91 2.88 12.45
N ALA A 122 3.17 3.89 12.94
CA ALA A 122 2.03 3.66 13.82
C ALA A 122 0.96 2.76 13.17
N ARG A 123 0.67 2.98 11.88
CA ARG A 123 -0.25 2.15 11.10
C ARG A 123 0.23 0.70 10.98
N ILE A 124 1.51 0.49 10.70
CA ILE A 124 2.12 -0.86 10.59
C ILE A 124 2.02 -1.60 11.93
N LEU A 125 2.31 -0.93 13.04
CA LEU A 125 2.22 -1.53 14.37
C LEU A 125 0.77 -1.86 14.74
N ALA A 126 -0.19 -0.97 14.46
CA ALA A 126 -1.60 -1.24 14.67
C ALA A 126 -2.10 -2.43 13.81
N ALA A 127 -1.65 -2.50 12.55
CA ALA A 127 -1.93 -3.62 11.66
C ALA A 127 -1.38 -4.94 12.21
N ALA A 128 -0.14 -4.95 12.69
CA ALA A 128 0.48 -6.13 13.29
C ALA A 128 -0.27 -6.61 14.54
N VAL A 129 -0.74 -5.69 15.39
CA VAL A 129 -1.58 -6.00 16.54
C VAL A 129 -2.88 -6.69 16.12
N GLN A 130 -3.54 -6.21 15.07
CA GLN A 130 -4.75 -6.84 14.55
C GLN A 130 -4.46 -8.22 13.97
N ASP A 131 -3.39 -8.38 13.19
CA ASP A 131 -3.01 -9.67 12.60
C ASP A 131 -2.70 -10.72 13.69
N LEU A 132 -1.99 -10.32 14.76
CA LEU A 132 -1.70 -11.17 15.90
C LEU A 132 -2.97 -11.64 16.62
N ALA A 133 -3.91 -10.72 16.83
CA ALA A 133 -5.21 -11.06 17.43
C ALA A 133 -6.00 -12.04 16.54
N ASP A 134 -6.01 -11.82 15.22
CA ASP A 134 -6.73 -12.65 14.26
C ASP A 134 -6.19 -14.10 14.20
N VAL A 135 -4.89 -14.30 14.39
CA VAL A 135 -4.28 -15.65 14.46
C VAL A 135 -4.31 -16.28 15.86
N GLY A 136 -4.91 -15.60 16.85
CA GLY A 136 -5.07 -16.11 18.21
C GLY A 136 -3.81 -16.05 19.06
N ALA A 137 -2.95 -15.05 18.86
CA ALA A 137 -1.83 -14.78 19.75
C ALA A 137 -2.32 -14.43 21.16
N ASP A 138 -1.51 -14.74 22.17
CA ASP A 138 -1.83 -14.38 23.56
C ASP A 138 -1.65 -12.87 23.84
N GLU A 139 -2.20 -12.42 24.97
CA GLU A 139 -2.16 -11.01 25.35
C GLU A 139 -0.73 -10.53 25.65
N GLU A 140 0.17 -11.40 26.10
CA GLU A 140 1.57 -11.03 26.36
C GLU A 140 2.27 -10.66 25.04
N CYS A 141 2.06 -11.45 23.99
CA CYS A 141 2.56 -11.18 22.65
C CYS A 141 1.97 -9.90 22.07
N ILE A 142 0.65 -9.71 22.18
CA ILE A 142 -0.04 -8.51 21.68
C ILE A 142 0.44 -7.25 22.42
N ALA A 143 0.58 -7.32 23.75
CA ALA A 143 1.04 -6.21 24.58
C ALA A 143 2.49 -5.80 24.25
N ALA A 144 3.36 -6.77 23.95
CA ALA A 144 4.74 -6.49 23.55
C ALA A 144 4.81 -5.63 22.27
N VAL A 145 3.94 -5.89 21.27
CA VAL A 145 3.90 -5.09 20.04
C VAL A 145 3.27 -3.72 20.27
N ARG A 146 2.21 -3.63 21.09
CA ARG A 146 1.61 -2.33 21.46
C ARG A 146 2.61 -1.42 22.17
N GLY A 147 3.42 -1.97 23.08
CA GLY A 147 4.43 -1.20 23.81
C GLY A 147 5.49 -0.55 22.92
N VAL A 148 5.73 -1.09 21.72
CA VAL A 148 6.63 -0.49 20.71
C VAL A 148 5.97 0.68 19.97
N ALA A 149 4.63 0.72 19.89
CA ALA A 149 3.90 1.80 19.22
C ALA A 149 3.82 3.09 20.05
N GLU A 150 4.10 3.01 21.35
CA GLU A 150 4.01 4.13 22.30
C GLU A 150 5.37 4.79 22.61
N THR A 151 6.47 4.25 22.07
CA THR A 151 7.85 4.75 22.24
C THR A 151 8.33 5.55 21.05
#